data_AF-A0A9P5VSY9-F1
#
_entry.id   AF-A0A9P5VSY9-F1
#
_cell.length_a   1.000
_cell.length_b   1.000
_cell.length_c   1.000
_cell.angle_alpha   90.00
_cell.angle_beta   90.00
_cell.angle_gamma   90.00
#
_symmetry.space_group_name_H-M   'P 1'
#
loop_
_entity.id
_entity.type
_entity.pdbx_description
1 polymer ?
#
loop_
_entity_poly.entity_id
_entity_poly.type
_entity_poly.pdbx_seq_one_letter_code
_entity_poly.pdbx_strand_id
1 'polypeptide(L)'
;MSAGYLLGSFATQHWHLYITNGFMFGFGGSLQYFTALNVLAGYFNKKRGLVVGVAVAGAGIGASALAPLMRWMVAEIGFRWTFRIIGACMLFFTGLATCLIRPYHPNTNPTTHPHGNDTTDLGAIEEKHPTILQTTAAAATSGETLVGTNISRRSSGDISHASPTIVTPLKDPSTQQKPLDPGAHGSLDWTILRVPEYALVFVSSILAAFAFMAPILMFPSYATSIGLSAADGATMLTITSSVNFVFRILMGYISDRYGVLNIAILCGMAAGCSCLFIWSQAKSFVTLALFMVFYGAFAGPSIMLLPVAATRVIHPSRTSSALGFSFFAHSIGYILGAPMTQHIVQAQHGKYTAAILVLGLLDIVSAALLLVTRLLVDRRLWVAR
;
A
#
# COMPACT_ATOMS: atom_id res chain seq x y z
N MET A 1 18.62 10.51 -3.64
CA MET A 1 19.24 9.20 -3.32
C MET A 1 20.64 9.08 -3.94
N SER A 2 20.79 9.04 -5.26
CA SER A 2 22.09 8.87 -5.94
C SER A 2 23.15 9.91 -5.58
N ALA A 3 22.76 11.19 -5.52
CA ALA A 3 23.66 12.27 -5.07
C ALA A 3 24.19 12.05 -3.63
N GLY A 4 23.38 11.44 -2.75
CA GLY A 4 23.82 11.08 -1.39
C GLY A 4 24.99 10.09 -1.42
N TYR A 5 24.90 9.00 -2.19
CA TYR A 5 26.01 8.06 -2.35
C TYR A 5 27.24 8.68 -3.01
N LEU A 6 27.07 9.51 -4.05
CA LEU A 6 28.18 10.17 -4.73
C LEU A 6 28.93 11.13 -3.80
N LEU A 7 28.20 11.97 -3.06
CA LEU A 7 28.79 12.90 -2.10
C LEU A 7 29.38 12.18 -0.89
N GLY A 8 28.76 11.08 -0.45
CA GLY A 8 29.29 10.20 0.59
C GLY A 8 30.67 9.64 0.27
N SER A 9 31.04 9.51 -1.01
CA SER A 9 32.39 9.08 -1.42
C SER A 9 33.51 10.05 -1.03
N PHE A 10 33.19 11.31 -0.74
CA PHE A 10 34.14 12.34 -0.30
C PHE A 10 34.14 12.53 1.22
N ALA A 11 33.38 11.72 1.96
CA ALA A 11 33.29 11.85 3.41
C ALA A 11 34.66 11.64 4.09
N THR A 12 35.15 12.67 4.77
CA THR A 12 36.32 12.60 5.67
C THR A 12 35.93 12.51 7.15
N GLN A 13 34.67 12.82 7.49
CA GLN A 13 34.16 12.88 8.86
C GLN A 13 32.83 12.10 8.95
N HIS A 14 32.54 11.54 10.13
CA HIS A 14 31.34 10.74 10.36
C HIS A 14 30.03 11.50 10.08
N TRP A 15 29.98 12.80 10.42
CA TRP A 15 28.79 13.62 10.20
C TRP A 15 28.44 13.80 8.71
N HIS A 16 29.43 13.76 7.80
CA HIS A 16 29.17 13.77 6.37
C HIS A 16 28.30 12.59 5.96
N LEU A 17 28.50 11.42 6.57
CA LEU A 17 27.72 10.21 6.27
C LEU A 17 26.29 10.31 6.82
N TYR A 18 26.07 10.99 7.95
CA TYR A 18 24.73 11.23 8.47
C TYR A 18 23.89 12.11 7.54
N ILE A 19 24.49 13.14 6.94
CA ILE A 19 23.78 13.99 5.98
C ILE A 19 23.57 13.25 4.65
N THR A 20 24.61 12.62 4.12
CA THR A 20 24.57 12.01 2.79
C THR A 20 23.78 10.70 2.74
N ASN A 21 24.08 9.74 3.63
CA ASN A 21 23.38 8.45 3.69
C ASN A 21 22.14 8.46 4.58
N GLY A 22 22.02 9.39 5.52
CA GLY A 22 20.81 9.56 6.31
C GLY A 22 19.81 10.44 5.55
N PHE A 23 20.04 11.75 5.58
CA PHE A 23 19.07 12.73 5.08
C PHE A 23 18.88 12.67 3.56
N MET A 24 19.95 12.79 2.75
CA MET A 24 19.82 12.88 1.28
C MET A 24 19.35 11.57 0.64
N PHE A 25 19.82 10.44 1.16
CA PHE A 25 19.33 9.13 0.75
C PHE A 25 17.86 8.95 1.14
N GLY A 26 17.49 9.19 2.41
CA GLY A 26 16.13 9.03 2.92
C GLY A 26 15.11 9.93 2.24
N PHE A 27 15.44 11.22 2.07
CA PHE A 27 14.56 12.19 1.40
C PHE A 27 14.32 11.78 -0.06
N GLY A 28 15.38 11.45 -0.80
CA GLY A 28 15.24 11.03 -2.20
C GLY A 28 14.54 9.67 -2.35
N GLY A 29 14.80 8.73 -1.45
CA GLY A 29 14.13 7.43 -1.42
C GLY A 29 12.63 7.56 -1.13
N SER A 30 12.25 8.49 -0.24
CA SER A 30 10.85 8.77 0.10
C SER A 30 10.07 9.32 -1.10
N LEU A 31 10.64 10.30 -1.82
CA LEU A 31 10.04 10.85 -3.03
C LEU A 31 9.89 9.79 -4.12
N GLN A 32 10.94 9.01 -4.37
CA GLN A 32 10.93 7.94 -5.37
C GLN A 32 9.88 6.86 -5.03
N TYR A 33 9.86 6.40 -3.78
CA TYR A 33 9.00 5.30 -3.37
C TYR A 33 7.51 5.72 -3.35
N PHE A 34 7.21 6.91 -2.82
CA PHE A 34 5.85 7.44 -2.79
C PHE A 34 5.27 7.67 -4.19
N THR A 35 6.04 8.31 -5.08
CA THR A 35 5.59 8.59 -6.45
C THR A 35 5.36 7.31 -7.25
N ALA A 36 6.26 6.33 -7.15
CA ALA A 36 6.10 5.04 -7.81
C ALA A 36 4.79 4.33 -7.41
N LEU A 37 4.49 4.27 -6.11
CA LEU A 37 3.27 3.63 -5.63
C LEU A 37 1.99 4.40 -6.01
N ASN A 38 2.03 5.73 -6.00
CA ASN A 38 0.88 6.54 -6.40
C ASN A 38 0.53 6.33 -7.88
N VAL A 39 1.53 6.23 -8.75
CA VAL A 39 1.33 5.89 -10.17
C VAL A 39 0.71 4.50 -10.30
N LEU A 40 1.24 3.48 -9.60
CA LEU A 40 0.70 2.12 -9.63
C LEU A 40 -0.76 2.06 -9.15
N ALA A 41 -1.12 2.86 -8.15
CA ALA A 41 -2.48 2.96 -7.66
C ALA A 41 -3.44 3.52 -8.74
N GLY A 42 -2.98 4.40 -9.62
CA GLY A 42 -3.77 4.92 -10.74
C GLY A 42 -4.01 3.89 -11.85
N TYR A 43 -2.99 3.10 -12.19
CA TYR A 43 -3.07 2.12 -13.29
C TYR A 43 -3.91 0.88 -12.97
N PHE A 44 -3.95 0.44 -11.72
CA PHE A 44 -4.59 -0.83 -11.35
C PHE A 44 -5.58 -0.67 -10.20
N ASN A 45 -6.82 -1.07 -10.44
CA ASN A 45 -7.88 -1.08 -9.42
C ASN A 45 -8.16 -2.49 -8.85
N LYS A 46 -8.19 -3.53 -9.69
CA LYS A 46 -8.55 -4.91 -9.28
C LYS A 46 -7.39 -5.71 -8.69
N LYS A 47 -6.17 -5.56 -9.22
CA LYS A 47 -4.97 -6.35 -8.85
C LYS A 47 -3.91 -5.56 -8.08
N ARG A 48 -4.36 -4.71 -7.14
CA ARG A 48 -3.47 -3.77 -6.43
C ARG A 48 -2.45 -4.49 -5.54
N GLY A 49 -2.87 -5.56 -4.85
CA GLY A 49 -2.01 -6.31 -3.95
C GLY A 49 -0.86 -6.98 -4.68
N LEU A 50 -1.12 -7.63 -5.81
CA LEU A 50 -0.08 -8.25 -6.64
C LEU A 50 0.89 -7.22 -7.22
N VAL A 51 0.37 -6.11 -7.75
CA VAL A 51 1.21 -5.08 -8.39
C VAL A 51 2.16 -4.43 -7.38
N VAL A 52 1.65 -4.07 -6.19
CA VAL A 52 2.49 -3.59 -5.09
C VAL A 52 3.45 -4.70 -4.62
N GLY A 53 2.96 -5.95 -4.56
CA GLY A 53 3.76 -7.16 -4.32
C GLY A 53 5.01 -7.23 -5.17
N VAL A 54 4.84 -7.21 -6.49
CA VAL A 54 5.93 -7.27 -7.46
C VAL A 54 6.84 -6.04 -7.37
N ALA A 55 6.26 -4.84 -7.25
CA ALA A 55 7.02 -3.60 -7.20
C ALA A 55 7.98 -3.53 -5.99
N VAL A 56 7.54 -4.04 -4.83
CA VAL A 56 8.33 -3.96 -3.59
C VAL A 56 9.11 -5.26 -3.31
N ALA A 57 8.78 -6.38 -3.96
CA ALA A 57 9.51 -7.65 -3.79
C ALA A 57 11.01 -7.49 -4.05
N GLY A 58 11.40 -6.66 -5.03
CA GLY A 58 12.80 -6.41 -5.38
C GLY A 58 13.71 -6.00 -4.21
N ALA A 59 13.15 -5.40 -3.15
CA ALA A 59 13.90 -5.08 -1.93
C ALA A 59 14.50 -6.33 -1.25
N GLY A 60 13.83 -7.49 -1.33
CA GLY A 60 14.29 -8.75 -0.76
C GLY A 60 15.55 -9.27 -1.46
N ILE A 61 15.52 -9.42 -2.78
CA ILE A 61 16.69 -9.84 -3.57
C ILE A 61 17.81 -8.81 -3.44
N GLY A 62 17.47 -7.51 -3.50
CA GLY A 62 18.43 -6.43 -3.34
C GLY A 62 19.22 -6.53 -2.03
N ALA A 63 18.54 -6.75 -0.90
CA ALA A 63 19.20 -6.90 0.40
C ALA A 63 20.12 -8.13 0.47
N SER A 64 19.69 -9.27 -0.09
CA SER A 64 20.46 -10.51 -0.08
C SER A 64 21.71 -10.45 -0.97
N ALA A 65 21.59 -9.88 -2.19
CA ALA A 65 22.68 -9.85 -3.15
C ALA A 65 23.65 -8.67 -2.93
N LEU A 66 23.14 -7.52 -2.48
CA LEU A 66 23.94 -6.31 -2.36
C LEU A 66 24.94 -6.38 -1.19
N ALA A 67 24.59 -7.06 -0.09
CA ALA A 67 25.48 -7.11 1.08
C ALA A 67 26.81 -7.87 0.81
N PRO A 68 26.82 -9.08 0.20
CA PRO A 68 28.06 -9.73 -0.22
C PRO A 68 28.81 -8.94 -1.30
N LEU A 69 28.08 -8.40 -2.29
CA LEU A 69 28.67 -7.59 -3.35
C LEU A 69 29.40 -6.36 -2.79
N MET A 70 28.76 -5.67 -1.83
CA MET A 70 29.34 -4.54 -1.12
C MET A 70 30.61 -4.91 -0.37
N ARG A 71 30.60 -6.03 0.35
CA ARG A 71 31.80 -6.51 1.08
C ARG A 71 32.96 -6.76 0.13
N TRP A 72 32.69 -7.40 -1.01
CA TRP A 72 33.69 -7.65 -2.04
C TRP A 72 34.22 -6.36 -2.67
N MET A 73 33.34 -5.42 -3.07
CA MET A 73 33.74 -4.14 -3.64
C MET A 73 34.59 -3.31 -2.68
N VAL A 74 34.20 -3.25 -1.40
CA VAL A 74 34.97 -2.51 -0.40
C VAL A 74 36.37 -3.12 -0.20
N ALA A 75 36.50 -4.45 -0.29
CA ALA A 75 37.78 -5.13 -0.16
C ALA A 75 38.73 -4.89 -1.36
N GLU A 76 38.21 -4.95 -2.59
CA GLU A 76 39.04 -4.86 -3.80
C GLU A 76 39.31 -3.41 -4.26
N ILE A 77 38.27 -2.57 -4.29
CA ILE A 77 38.34 -1.22 -4.89
C ILE A 77 38.19 -0.09 -3.86
N GLY A 78 37.98 -0.45 -2.59
CA GLY A 78 37.84 0.49 -1.49
C GLY A 78 36.47 1.15 -1.40
N PHE A 79 36.18 1.70 -0.21
CA PHE A 79 34.90 2.32 0.13
C PHE A 79 34.51 3.47 -0.81
N ARG A 80 35.47 4.33 -1.19
CA ARG A 80 35.21 5.52 -2.01
C ARG A 80 34.67 5.17 -3.40
N TRP A 81 35.32 4.24 -4.10
CA TRP A 81 34.88 3.81 -5.42
C TRP A 81 33.60 2.99 -5.35
N THR A 82 33.43 2.19 -4.30
CA THR A 82 32.18 1.47 -4.05
C THR A 82 30.98 2.41 -4.00
N PHE A 83 31.08 3.51 -3.25
CA PHE A 83 30.03 4.53 -3.14
C PHE A 83 29.72 5.21 -4.48
N ARG A 84 30.74 5.47 -5.30
CA ARG A 84 30.58 6.08 -6.63
C ARG A 84 29.85 5.17 -7.60
N ILE A 85 30.26 3.91 -7.66
CA ILE A 85 29.65 2.91 -8.55
C ILE A 85 28.18 2.72 -8.19
N ILE A 86 27.86 2.58 -6.90
CA ILE A 86 26.47 2.39 -6.46
C ILE A 86 25.62 3.63 -6.72
N GLY A 87 26.15 4.83 -6.44
CA GLY A 87 25.47 6.07 -6.77
C GLY A 87 25.18 6.19 -8.27
N ALA A 88 26.14 5.82 -9.13
CA ALA A 88 25.97 5.83 -10.58
C ALA A 88 24.94 4.78 -11.05
N CYS A 89 25.00 3.55 -10.55
CA CYS A 89 24.01 2.50 -10.86
C CYS A 89 22.61 2.92 -10.44
N MET A 90 22.45 3.48 -9.24
CA MET A 90 21.15 3.98 -8.76
C MET A 90 20.61 5.10 -9.64
N LEU A 91 21.47 6.03 -10.08
CA LEU A 91 21.06 7.10 -11.00
C LEU A 91 20.61 6.53 -12.34
N PHE A 92 21.36 5.57 -12.90
CA PHE A 92 21.03 4.93 -14.16
C PHE A 92 19.69 4.19 -14.11
N PHE A 93 19.49 3.32 -13.12
CA PHE A 93 18.25 2.53 -13.02
C PHE A 93 17.03 3.37 -12.68
N THR A 94 17.14 4.32 -11.74
CA THR A 94 16.02 5.23 -11.42
C THR A 94 15.73 6.17 -12.59
N GLY A 95 16.76 6.68 -13.28
CA GLY A 95 16.59 7.53 -14.46
C GLY A 95 15.89 6.80 -15.60
N LEU A 96 16.34 5.58 -15.92
CA LEU A 96 15.71 4.73 -16.92
C LEU A 96 14.24 4.41 -16.56
N ALA A 97 13.98 4.03 -15.29
CA ALA A 97 12.63 3.75 -14.83
C ALA A 97 11.72 4.99 -14.95
N THR A 98 12.23 6.18 -14.63
CA THR A 98 11.48 7.44 -14.74
C THR A 98 11.13 7.75 -16.20
N CYS A 99 12.05 7.54 -17.14
CA CYS A 99 11.78 7.73 -18.58
C CYS A 99 10.75 6.74 -19.13
N LEU A 100 10.63 5.55 -18.54
CA LEU A 100 9.68 4.52 -18.96
C LEU A 100 8.27 4.72 -18.37
N ILE A 101 8.17 5.35 -17.20
CA ILE A 101 6.87 5.64 -16.56
C ILE A 101 6.15 6.72 -17.38
N ARG A 102 5.00 6.35 -17.95
CA ARG A 102 4.09 7.31 -18.58
C ARG A 102 3.10 7.87 -17.55
N PRO A 103 2.73 9.16 -17.61
CA PRO A 103 1.71 9.69 -16.73
C PRO A 103 0.36 9.02 -17.00
N TYR A 104 -0.28 8.52 -15.95
CA TYR A 104 -1.66 8.05 -16.04
C TYR A 104 -2.58 9.27 -16.11
N HIS A 105 -3.22 9.51 -17.26
CA HIS A 105 -4.27 10.51 -17.42
C HIS A 105 -5.64 9.84 -17.24
N PRO A 106 -6.40 10.15 -16.18
CA PRO A 106 -7.68 9.51 -15.92
C PRO A 106 -8.78 9.80 -16.97
N ASN A 107 -8.55 10.67 -17.97
CA ASN A 107 -9.57 11.13 -18.93
C ASN A 107 -8.98 11.49 -20.31
N THR A 108 -8.40 10.54 -21.03
CA THR A 108 -8.22 10.67 -22.48
C THR A 108 -8.69 9.39 -23.17
N ASN A 109 -9.92 9.45 -23.67
CA ASN A 109 -10.60 8.55 -24.61
C ASN A 109 -11.02 7.14 -24.08
N PRO A 110 -12.33 6.83 -24.07
CA PRO A 110 -12.85 5.49 -23.75
C PRO A 110 -12.50 4.40 -24.77
N THR A 111 -11.70 4.67 -25.80
CA THR A 111 -11.53 3.77 -26.96
C THR A 111 -10.20 3.02 -27.04
N THR A 112 -9.32 3.10 -26.04
CA THR A 112 -8.02 2.40 -26.10
C THR A 112 -7.66 1.61 -24.85
N HIS A 113 -8.60 0.78 -24.37
CA HIS A 113 -8.27 -0.35 -23.50
C HIS A 113 -8.62 -1.68 -24.20
N PRO A 114 -7.65 -2.56 -24.50
CA PRO A 114 -7.93 -3.87 -25.12
C PRO A 114 -8.58 -4.91 -24.20
N HIS A 115 -9.01 -4.53 -22.99
CA HIS A 115 -9.55 -5.49 -22.02
C HIS A 115 -10.78 -4.93 -21.29
N GLY A 116 -11.96 -5.42 -21.72
CA GLY A 116 -13.20 -5.39 -20.95
C GLY A 116 -14.28 -4.43 -21.47
N ASN A 117 -14.86 -4.72 -22.63
CA ASN A 117 -16.18 -4.19 -22.98
C ASN A 117 -17.25 -5.07 -22.31
N ASP A 118 -17.65 -4.70 -21.09
CA ASP A 118 -18.99 -5.00 -20.56
C ASP A 118 -19.85 -3.73 -20.66
N THR A 119 -19.93 -3.18 -21.86
CA THR A 119 -20.92 -2.18 -22.27
C THR A 119 -21.87 -2.81 -23.29
N THR A 120 -22.54 -3.88 -22.86
CA THR A 120 -23.83 -4.26 -23.45
C THR A 120 -24.83 -3.10 -23.25
N ASP A 121 -25.48 -2.72 -24.33
CA ASP A 121 -26.74 -1.97 -24.41
C ASP A 121 -26.78 -0.45 -24.18
N LEU A 122 -25.93 0.32 -24.87
CA LEU A 122 -26.31 1.71 -25.22
C LEU A 122 -26.33 1.98 -26.74
N GLY A 123 -25.51 1.30 -27.54
CA GLY A 123 -25.59 1.39 -29.01
C GLY A 123 -26.80 0.70 -29.63
N ALA A 124 -27.38 -0.30 -28.95
CA ALA A 124 -28.55 -1.04 -29.44
C ALA A 124 -29.88 -0.27 -29.32
N ILE A 125 -29.91 0.85 -28.59
CA ILE A 125 -31.10 1.73 -28.48
C ILE A 125 -31.12 2.75 -29.61
N GLU A 126 -29.95 3.17 -30.10
CA GLU A 126 -29.80 4.17 -31.16
C GLU A 126 -30.29 3.64 -32.53
N GLU A 127 -30.21 2.33 -32.75
CA GLU A 127 -30.56 1.71 -34.03
C GLU A 127 -32.07 1.44 -34.19
N LYS A 128 -32.86 1.45 -33.11
CA LYS A 128 -34.23 0.88 -33.13
C LYS A 128 -35.41 1.86 -33.16
N HIS A 129 -35.20 3.17 -32.96
CA HIS A 129 -36.30 4.16 -33.03
C HIS A 129 -35.86 5.56 -33.53
N PRO A 130 -35.63 5.74 -34.85
CA PRO A 130 -35.30 7.05 -35.41
C PRO A 130 -36.45 8.08 -35.31
N THR A 131 -37.69 7.61 -35.12
CA THR A 131 -38.89 8.46 -35.11
C THR A 131 -39.10 9.25 -33.80
N ILE A 132 -38.49 8.84 -32.67
CA ILE A 132 -38.70 9.50 -31.37
C ILE A 132 -37.87 10.80 -31.25
N LEU A 133 -36.73 10.88 -31.95
CA LEU A 133 -35.84 12.04 -31.92
C LEU A 133 -36.26 13.16 -32.89
N GLN A 134 -36.96 12.84 -33.98
CA GLN A 134 -37.46 13.87 -34.90
C GLN A 134 -38.64 14.66 -34.31
N THR A 135 -39.53 14.00 -33.55
CA THR A 135 -40.67 14.67 -32.91
C THR A 135 -40.24 15.55 -31.73
N THR A 136 -39.19 15.15 -31.01
CA THR A 136 -38.63 15.95 -29.90
C THR A 136 -37.76 17.10 -30.39
N ALA A 137 -37.04 16.95 -31.50
CA ALA A 137 -36.29 18.04 -32.13
C ALA A 137 -37.23 19.10 -32.76
N ALA A 138 -38.35 18.68 -33.35
CA ALA A 138 -39.34 19.61 -33.92
C ALA A 138 -40.11 20.40 -32.83
N ALA A 139 -40.41 19.78 -31.68
CA ALA A 139 -41.10 20.45 -30.57
C ALA A 139 -40.22 21.48 -29.84
N ALA A 140 -38.88 21.34 -29.90
CA ALA A 140 -37.95 22.30 -29.33
C ALA A 140 -37.87 23.62 -30.12
N THR A 141 -38.37 23.65 -31.36
CA THR A 141 -38.32 24.85 -32.22
C THR A 141 -39.62 25.67 -32.23
N SER A 142 -40.75 25.13 -31.74
CA SER A 142 -42.07 25.79 -31.84
C SER A 142 -42.67 26.33 -30.54
N GLY A 143 -41.99 26.22 -29.40
CA GLY A 143 -42.41 26.92 -28.17
C GLY A 143 -43.84 26.59 -27.68
N GLU A 144 -44.35 25.40 -27.99
CA GLU A 144 -45.68 24.95 -27.54
C GLU A 144 -45.57 23.95 -26.39
N THR A 145 -46.34 24.22 -25.33
CA THR A 145 -46.43 23.40 -24.12
C THR A 145 -47.26 22.14 -24.41
N LEU A 146 -46.62 20.99 -24.58
CA LEU A 146 -47.33 19.72 -24.79
C LEU A 146 -47.77 19.09 -23.47
N VAL A 147 -49.09 18.99 -23.30
CA VAL A 147 -49.79 18.21 -22.27
C VAL A 147 -49.65 16.73 -22.62
N GLY A 148 -48.81 15.99 -21.89
CA GLY A 148 -48.66 14.55 -22.05
C GLY A 148 -49.77 13.77 -21.33
N THR A 149 -50.64 13.10 -22.08
CA THR A 149 -51.67 12.19 -21.57
C THR A 149 -51.06 10.83 -21.26
N ASN A 150 -51.06 10.42 -19.98
CA ASN A 150 -50.71 9.05 -19.60
C ASN A 150 -51.88 8.12 -19.95
N ILE A 151 -51.74 7.30 -21.00
CA ILE A 151 -52.67 6.21 -21.28
C ILE A 151 -52.35 5.07 -20.29
N SER A 152 -52.97 5.14 -19.11
CA SER A 152 -53.14 3.97 -18.24
C SER A 152 -54.57 3.44 -18.42
N ARG A 153 -54.66 2.15 -18.74
CA ARG A 153 -55.90 1.42 -19.01
C ARG A 153 -56.71 1.32 -17.70
N ARG A 154 -57.75 2.15 -17.52
CA ARG A 154 -58.77 1.92 -16.47
C ARG A 154 -60.14 2.48 -16.87
N SER A 155 -61.11 1.59 -16.78
CA SER A 155 -62.58 1.71 -16.74
C SER A 155 -63.20 3.12 -16.74
N SER A 156 -64.18 3.28 -17.63
CA SER A 156 -65.18 4.34 -17.77
C SER A 156 -65.73 4.90 -16.45
N GLY A 157 -65.90 6.22 -16.39
CA GLY A 157 -66.71 6.93 -15.38
C GLY A 157 -66.12 8.29 -14.97
N ASP A 158 -66.85 9.35 -15.30
CA ASP A 158 -66.78 10.72 -14.74
C ASP A 158 -65.56 11.62 -15.03
N ILE A 159 -65.77 12.57 -15.96
CA ILE A 159 -64.93 13.76 -16.15
C ILE A 159 -65.72 14.97 -15.64
N SER A 160 -65.50 15.36 -14.39
CA SER A 160 -65.78 16.73 -13.93
C SER A 160 -64.89 17.02 -12.72
N HIS A 161 -64.04 18.04 -12.87
CA HIS A 161 -63.04 18.55 -11.90
C HIS A 161 -61.65 17.89 -11.94
N ALA A 162 -60.79 18.38 -12.82
CA ALA A 162 -59.33 18.25 -12.68
C ALA A 162 -58.71 19.65 -12.76
N SER A 163 -58.24 20.17 -11.61
CA SER A 163 -57.43 21.39 -11.54
C SER A 163 -56.06 21.14 -12.17
N PRO A 164 -55.43 22.13 -12.84
CA PRO A 164 -54.11 21.95 -13.44
C PRO A 164 -53.07 21.87 -12.32
N THR A 165 -52.63 20.66 -11.98
CA THR A 165 -51.45 20.47 -11.13
C THR A 165 -50.22 20.78 -11.98
N ILE A 166 -49.55 21.90 -11.67
CA ILE A 166 -48.23 22.22 -12.21
C ILE A 166 -47.27 21.14 -11.67
N VAL A 167 -46.92 20.18 -12.52
CA VAL A 167 -45.82 19.25 -12.24
C VAL A 167 -44.54 20.04 -12.51
N THR A 168 -44.02 20.72 -11.49
CA THR A 168 -42.60 21.11 -11.51
C THR A 168 -41.78 19.83 -11.62
N PRO A 169 -40.78 19.76 -12.52
CA PRO A 169 -39.90 18.61 -12.56
C PRO A 169 -39.26 18.49 -11.18
N LEU A 170 -39.50 17.37 -10.51
CA LEU A 170 -38.74 17.00 -9.32
C LEU A 170 -37.27 17.00 -9.74
N LYS A 171 -36.55 18.03 -9.30
CA LYS A 171 -35.11 18.15 -9.50
C LYS A 171 -34.49 16.99 -8.72
N ASP A 172 -34.15 15.93 -9.43
CA ASP A 172 -33.54 14.73 -8.88
C ASP A 172 -32.30 15.16 -8.05
N PRO A 173 -32.22 14.84 -6.74
CA PRO A 173 -31.09 15.24 -5.90
C PRO A 173 -29.73 14.73 -6.42
N SER A 174 -29.75 13.76 -7.35
CA SER A 174 -28.58 13.19 -8.02
C SER A 174 -27.87 14.15 -8.99
N THR A 175 -28.51 15.25 -9.44
CA THR A 175 -27.93 16.18 -10.42
C THR A 175 -27.29 17.44 -9.83
N GLN A 176 -27.18 17.56 -8.50
CA GLN A 176 -26.29 18.55 -7.87
C GLN A 176 -24.89 17.98 -7.58
N GLN A 177 -24.31 17.27 -8.54
CA GLN A 177 -22.87 17.04 -8.51
C GLN A 177 -22.21 18.37 -8.89
N LYS A 178 -21.81 19.15 -7.88
CA LYS A 178 -20.96 20.34 -8.05
C LYS A 178 -19.88 19.97 -9.08
N PRO A 179 -19.66 20.78 -10.14
CA PRO A 179 -18.58 20.53 -11.07
C PRO A 179 -17.31 20.29 -10.27
N LEU A 180 -16.66 19.13 -10.46
CA LEU A 180 -15.40 18.86 -9.80
C LEU A 180 -14.44 19.99 -10.18
N ASP A 181 -14.08 20.82 -9.20
CA ASP A 181 -13.11 21.89 -9.38
C ASP A 181 -11.84 21.27 -10.00
N PRO A 182 -11.46 21.62 -11.26
CA PRO A 182 -10.32 21.02 -11.94
C PRO A 182 -8.97 21.27 -11.23
N GLY A 183 -8.96 22.14 -10.20
CA GLY A 183 -7.81 22.52 -9.40
C GLY A 183 -7.66 21.83 -8.04
N ALA A 184 -8.54 20.89 -7.66
CA ALA A 184 -8.46 20.23 -6.34
C ALA A 184 -7.51 19.01 -6.28
N HIS A 185 -6.72 18.77 -7.34
CA HIS A 185 -5.77 17.67 -7.40
C HIS A 185 -4.40 18.12 -6.87
N GLY A 186 -4.15 17.99 -5.57
CA GLY A 186 -2.78 18.14 -5.06
C GLY A 186 -2.55 18.22 -3.56
N SER A 187 -3.57 18.46 -2.73
CA SER A 187 -3.35 18.62 -1.29
C SER A 187 -3.49 17.30 -0.52
N LEU A 188 -2.58 17.08 0.43
CA LEU A 188 -2.71 16.04 1.46
C LEU A 188 -3.96 16.32 2.29
N ASP A 189 -4.93 15.42 2.22
CA ASP A 189 -6.19 15.53 2.95
C ASP A 189 -6.04 14.90 4.34
N TRP A 190 -5.78 15.72 5.35
CA TRP A 190 -5.64 15.33 6.74
C TRP A 190 -6.95 14.82 7.36
N THR A 191 -8.11 15.11 6.74
CA THR A 191 -9.41 14.71 7.29
C THR A 191 -9.60 13.20 7.30
N ILE A 192 -8.81 12.44 6.51
CA ILE A 192 -8.85 10.98 6.51
C ILE A 192 -8.50 10.38 7.88
N LEU A 193 -7.69 11.05 8.68
CA LEU A 193 -7.32 10.60 10.03
C LEU A 193 -8.51 10.63 11.01
N ARG A 194 -9.60 11.34 10.67
CA ARG A 194 -10.84 11.37 11.44
C ARG A 194 -11.80 10.24 11.08
N VAL A 195 -11.54 9.52 9.98
CA VAL A 195 -12.31 8.33 9.60
C VAL A 195 -11.91 7.18 10.52
N PRO A 196 -12.82 6.62 11.34
CA PRO A 196 -12.45 5.67 12.39
C PRO A 196 -11.80 4.40 11.84
N GLU A 197 -12.26 3.90 10.69
CA GLU A 197 -11.69 2.73 10.01
C GLU A 197 -10.24 3.01 9.57
N TYR A 198 -9.98 4.20 9.04
CA TYR A 198 -8.63 4.58 8.63
C TYR A 198 -7.72 4.84 9.83
N ALA A 199 -8.23 5.45 10.91
CA ALA A 199 -7.47 5.68 12.13
C ALA A 199 -6.98 4.34 12.74
N LEU A 200 -7.81 3.30 12.72
CA LEU A 200 -7.41 1.95 13.13
C LEU A 200 -6.30 1.37 12.25
N VAL A 201 -6.40 1.50 10.92
CA VAL A 201 -5.33 1.09 9.99
C VAL A 201 -4.05 1.87 10.21
N PHE A 202 -4.15 3.18 10.50
CA PHE A 202 -3.01 4.04 10.79
C PHE A 202 -2.26 3.59 12.05
N VAL A 203 -2.98 3.34 13.15
CA VAL A 203 -2.38 2.83 14.38
C VAL A 203 -1.80 1.43 14.17
N SER A 204 -2.53 0.53 13.51
CA SER A 204 -2.03 -0.80 13.12
C SER A 204 -0.73 -0.71 12.31
N SER A 205 -0.63 0.26 11.39
CA SER A 205 0.56 0.49 10.58
C SER A 205 1.78 0.86 11.43
N ILE A 206 1.60 1.70 12.46
CA ILE A 206 2.68 2.03 13.41
C ILE A 206 3.14 0.78 14.18
N LEU A 207 2.20 0.02 14.74
CA LEU A 207 2.50 -1.16 15.56
C LEU A 207 3.18 -2.26 14.75
N ALA A 208 2.66 -2.55 13.55
CA ALA A 208 3.27 -3.54 12.65
C ALA A 208 4.67 -3.08 12.22
N ALA A 209 4.86 -1.81 11.86
CA ALA A 209 6.16 -1.31 11.46
C ALA A 209 7.20 -1.42 12.58
N PHE A 210 6.79 -1.13 13.81
CA PHE A 210 7.61 -1.37 14.99
C PHE A 210 8.02 -2.85 15.10
N ALA A 211 7.04 -3.75 15.07
CA ALA A 211 7.25 -5.18 15.19
C ALA A 211 8.09 -5.75 14.04
N PHE A 212 7.99 -5.16 12.83
CA PHE A 212 8.75 -5.58 11.66
C PHE A 212 10.25 -5.23 11.74
N MET A 213 10.58 -3.98 12.09
CA MET A 213 11.95 -3.47 11.96
C MET A 213 12.87 -3.92 13.08
N ALA A 214 12.34 -4.02 14.31
CA ALA A 214 13.15 -4.36 15.47
C ALA A 214 13.82 -5.76 15.40
N PRO A 215 13.12 -6.85 15.02
CA PRO A 215 13.74 -8.17 14.87
C PRO A 215 14.90 -8.17 13.87
N ILE A 216 14.74 -7.50 12.73
CA ILE A 216 15.75 -7.40 11.67
C ILE A 216 17.07 -6.82 12.22
N LEU A 217 16.98 -5.81 13.07
CA LEU A 217 18.15 -5.18 13.69
C LEU A 217 18.71 -5.99 14.86
N MET A 218 17.86 -6.73 15.57
CA MET A 218 18.25 -7.53 16.73
C MET A 218 18.84 -8.89 16.38
N PHE A 219 18.66 -9.43 15.17
CA PHE A 219 19.10 -10.79 14.86
C PHE A 219 20.60 -11.03 15.02
N PRO A 220 21.50 -10.15 14.53
CA PRO A 220 22.92 -10.36 14.74
C PRO A 220 23.30 -10.37 16.23
N SER A 221 22.72 -9.48 17.03
CA SER A 221 23.01 -9.39 18.47
C SER A 221 22.35 -10.51 19.28
N TYR A 222 21.19 -11.00 18.85
CA TYR A 222 20.55 -12.18 19.44
C TYR A 222 21.35 -13.45 19.11
N ALA A 223 21.78 -13.62 17.86
CA ALA A 223 22.57 -14.76 17.42
C ALA A 223 23.87 -14.89 18.23
N THR A 224 24.60 -13.79 18.41
CA THR A 224 25.81 -13.79 19.26
C THR A 224 25.50 -14.04 20.73
N SER A 225 24.35 -13.59 21.24
CA SER A 225 23.95 -13.85 22.64
C SER A 225 23.67 -15.32 22.95
N ILE A 226 23.31 -16.12 21.94
CA ILE A 226 23.09 -17.57 22.07
C ILE A 226 24.31 -18.40 21.62
N GLY A 227 25.45 -17.77 21.39
CA GLY A 227 26.72 -18.42 21.04
C GLY A 227 26.94 -18.68 19.55
N LEU A 228 26.11 -18.13 18.65
CA LEU A 228 26.34 -18.20 17.20
C LEU A 228 27.31 -17.10 16.74
N SER A 229 27.88 -17.28 15.55
CA SER A 229 28.78 -16.28 14.96
C SER A 229 28.02 -15.08 14.38
N ALA A 230 28.72 -13.95 14.20
CA ALA A 230 28.16 -12.81 13.48
C ALA A 230 27.82 -13.14 12.01
N ALA A 231 28.54 -14.10 11.40
CA ALA A 231 28.26 -14.58 10.05
C ALA A 231 26.94 -15.36 9.99
N ASP A 232 26.61 -16.13 11.03
CA ASP A 232 25.33 -16.82 11.14
C ASP A 232 24.18 -15.82 11.19
N GLY A 233 24.33 -14.73 11.96
CA GLY A 233 23.36 -13.63 12.00
C GLY A 233 23.16 -12.94 10.64
N ALA A 234 24.23 -12.76 9.86
CA ALA A 234 24.12 -12.24 8.49
C ALA A 234 23.41 -13.22 7.54
N THR A 235 23.62 -14.53 7.74
CA THR A 235 22.93 -15.59 7.00
C THR A 235 21.43 -15.56 7.30
N MET A 236 21.04 -15.36 8.56
CA MET A 236 19.63 -15.19 8.95
C MET A 236 18.95 -14.05 8.19
N LEU A 237 19.61 -12.89 8.06
CA LEU A 237 19.08 -11.76 7.31
C LEU A 237 18.88 -12.09 5.82
N THR A 238 19.82 -12.85 5.24
CA THR A 238 19.75 -13.30 3.85
C THR A 238 18.58 -14.26 3.62
N ILE A 239 18.34 -15.19 4.56
CA ILE A 239 17.19 -16.10 4.52
C ILE A 239 15.89 -15.30 4.55
N THR A 240 15.73 -14.40 5.52
CA THR A 240 14.52 -13.58 5.68
C THR A 240 14.24 -12.73 4.44
N SER A 241 15.26 -12.10 3.86
CA SER A 241 15.13 -11.27 2.65
C SER A 241 14.76 -12.09 1.41
N SER A 242 15.30 -13.30 1.26
CA SER A 242 15.01 -14.18 0.13
C SER A 242 13.58 -14.73 0.19
N VAL A 243 13.11 -15.12 1.37
CA VAL A 243 11.73 -15.58 1.57
C VAL A 243 10.75 -14.42 1.37
N ASN A 244 11.07 -13.24 1.88
CA ASN A 244 10.27 -12.02 1.69
C ASN A 244 9.99 -11.73 0.21
N PHE A 245 10.98 -11.90 -0.67
CA PHE A 245 10.80 -11.69 -2.11
C PHE A 245 9.65 -12.55 -2.66
N VAL A 246 9.70 -13.86 -2.40
CA VAL A 246 8.71 -14.83 -2.92
C VAL A 246 7.34 -14.56 -2.31
N PHE A 247 7.28 -14.39 -0.99
CA PHE A 247 6.01 -14.28 -0.28
C PHE A 247 5.33 -12.93 -0.44
N ARG A 248 6.05 -11.84 -0.74
CA ARG A 248 5.43 -10.56 -1.12
C ARG A 248 4.62 -10.67 -2.40
N ILE A 249 5.13 -11.41 -3.39
CA ILE A 249 4.41 -11.65 -4.65
C ILE A 249 3.24 -12.60 -4.40
N LEU A 250 3.48 -13.72 -3.72
CA LEU A 250 2.47 -14.73 -3.44
C LEU A 250 1.30 -14.17 -2.61
N MET A 251 1.59 -13.51 -1.48
CA MET A 251 0.56 -12.93 -0.63
C MET A 251 -0.10 -11.72 -1.29
N GLY A 252 0.63 -10.95 -2.10
CA GLY A 252 0.02 -9.93 -2.96
C GLY A 252 -1.06 -10.50 -3.87
N TYR A 253 -0.75 -11.60 -4.57
CA TYR A 253 -1.70 -12.32 -5.40
C TYR A 253 -2.90 -12.90 -4.63
N ILE A 254 -2.64 -13.57 -3.51
CA ILE A 254 -3.69 -14.16 -2.66
C ILE A 254 -4.60 -13.06 -2.10
N SER A 255 -4.03 -11.90 -1.73
CA SER A 255 -4.77 -10.76 -1.19
C SER A 255 -5.75 -10.14 -2.19
N ASP A 256 -5.45 -10.20 -3.49
CA ASP A 256 -6.38 -9.74 -4.51
C ASP A 256 -7.60 -10.67 -4.65
N ARG A 257 -7.48 -11.95 -4.28
CA ARG A 257 -8.57 -12.95 -4.37
C ARG A 257 -9.41 -13.04 -3.09
N TYR A 258 -8.74 -13.07 -1.94
CA TYR A 258 -9.37 -13.32 -0.64
C TYR A 258 -9.57 -12.04 0.19
N GLY A 259 -9.18 -10.89 -0.36
CA GLY A 259 -9.33 -9.59 0.28
C GLY A 259 -8.04 -9.14 0.98
N VAL A 260 -7.64 -7.90 0.71
CA VAL A 260 -6.40 -7.30 1.21
C VAL A 260 -6.34 -7.27 2.73
N LEU A 261 -7.44 -6.85 3.38
CA LEU A 261 -7.53 -6.81 4.85
C LEU A 261 -7.38 -8.21 5.46
N ASN A 262 -8.02 -9.23 4.90
CA ASN A 262 -8.01 -10.58 5.45
C ASN A 262 -6.61 -11.19 5.41
N ILE A 263 -5.90 -11.02 4.28
CA ILE A 263 -4.54 -11.53 4.14
C ILE A 263 -3.56 -10.72 5.00
N ALA A 264 -3.75 -9.40 5.15
CA ALA A 264 -2.94 -8.59 6.07
C ALA A 264 -3.11 -9.06 7.53
N ILE A 265 -4.34 -9.33 7.98
CA ILE A 265 -4.63 -9.87 9.32
C ILE A 265 -3.94 -11.22 9.50
N LEU A 266 -4.13 -12.16 8.57
CA LEU A 266 -3.51 -13.49 8.63
C LEU A 266 -1.98 -13.39 8.73
N CYS A 267 -1.36 -12.57 7.90
CA CYS A 267 0.08 -12.36 7.89
C CYS A 267 0.57 -11.75 9.21
N GLY A 268 -0.11 -10.72 9.73
CA GLY A 268 0.24 -10.10 11.01
C GLY A 268 0.11 -11.07 12.18
N MET A 269 -0.97 -11.85 12.23
CA MET A 269 -1.15 -12.89 13.26
C MET A 269 -0.08 -13.98 13.17
N ALA A 270 0.23 -14.45 11.97
CA ALA A 270 1.26 -15.47 11.76
C ALA A 270 2.65 -14.96 12.15
N ALA A 271 3.00 -13.72 11.79
CA ALA A 271 4.25 -13.08 12.19
C ALA A 271 4.35 -12.96 13.73
N GLY A 272 3.32 -12.44 14.38
CA GLY A 272 3.28 -12.32 15.85
C GLY A 272 3.38 -13.67 16.56
N CYS A 273 2.60 -14.67 16.15
CA CYS A 273 2.68 -16.03 16.67
C CYS A 273 4.09 -16.64 16.49
N SER A 274 4.75 -16.39 15.36
CA SER A 274 6.10 -16.90 15.14
C SER A 274 7.13 -16.32 16.11
N CYS A 275 7.00 -15.04 16.48
CA CYS A 275 7.83 -14.43 17.52
C CYS A 275 7.56 -15.08 18.89
N LEU A 276 6.28 -15.27 19.25
CA LEU A 276 5.87 -15.79 20.56
C LEU A 276 6.20 -17.28 20.76
N PHE A 277 6.05 -18.11 19.73
CA PHE A 277 6.17 -19.56 19.86
C PHE A 277 7.47 -20.13 19.29
N ILE A 278 8.05 -19.50 18.26
CA ILE A 278 9.25 -20.03 17.59
C ILE A 278 10.49 -19.25 18.08
N TRP A 279 10.51 -17.92 17.96
CA TRP A 279 11.71 -17.14 18.29
C TRP A 279 12.03 -17.16 19.79
N SER A 280 11.01 -17.06 20.65
CA SER A 280 11.18 -17.14 22.11
C SER A 280 11.96 -18.39 22.56
N GLN A 281 11.78 -19.50 21.84
CA GLN A 281 12.41 -20.80 22.10
C GLN A 281 13.66 -21.06 21.24
N ALA A 282 13.99 -20.19 20.30
CA ALA A 282 15.07 -20.42 19.34
C ALA A 282 16.45 -20.22 20.00
N LYS A 283 17.11 -21.33 20.36
CA LYS A 283 18.46 -21.35 20.96
C LYS A 283 19.53 -22.02 20.09
N SER A 284 19.16 -22.43 18.89
CA SER A 284 20.07 -23.04 17.91
C SER A 284 19.95 -22.36 16.56
N PHE A 285 20.99 -22.52 15.73
CA PHE A 285 21.01 -22.05 14.34
C PHE A 285 19.78 -22.54 13.56
N VAL A 286 19.46 -23.84 13.66
CA VAL A 286 18.35 -24.45 12.92
C VAL A 286 17.00 -23.87 13.34
N THR A 287 16.75 -23.78 14.66
CA THR A 287 15.49 -23.19 15.16
C THR A 287 15.35 -21.72 14.79
N LEU A 288 16.46 -20.98 14.77
CA LEU A 288 16.45 -19.58 14.38
C LEU A 288 16.23 -19.43 12.87
N ALA A 289 16.83 -20.28 12.04
CA ALA A 289 16.62 -20.30 10.60
C ALA A 289 15.16 -20.63 10.23
N LEU A 290 14.54 -21.61 10.91
CA LEU A 290 13.12 -21.92 10.72
C LEU A 290 12.22 -20.73 11.06
N PHE A 291 12.54 -20.02 12.14
CA PHE A 291 11.86 -18.77 12.47
C PHE A 291 12.06 -17.71 11.37
N MET A 292 13.28 -17.52 10.83
CA MET A 292 13.53 -16.55 9.75
C MET A 292 12.72 -16.83 8.49
N VAL A 293 12.59 -18.11 8.13
CA VAL A 293 11.74 -18.51 6.99
C VAL A 293 10.30 -18.15 7.27
N PHE A 294 9.76 -18.54 8.42
CA PHE A 294 8.36 -18.29 8.74
C PHE A 294 8.06 -16.78 8.89
N TYR A 295 8.90 -16.07 9.64
CA TYR A 295 8.78 -14.63 9.84
C TYR A 295 8.93 -13.86 8.51
N GLY A 296 9.91 -14.21 7.68
CA GLY A 296 10.07 -13.64 6.34
C GLY A 296 8.89 -13.92 5.40
N ALA A 297 8.18 -15.04 5.59
CA ALA A 297 7.00 -15.36 4.79
C ALA A 297 5.79 -14.49 5.10
N PHE A 298 5.66 -13.97 6.33
CA PHE A 298 4.44 -13.29 6.77
C PHE A 298 4.66 -11.82 7.19
N ALA A 299 5.78 -11.49 7.82
CA ALA A 299 6.04 -10.15 8.33
C ALA A 299 6.28 -9.11 7.22
N GLY A 300 6.90 -9.49 6.09
CA GLY A 300 7.03 -8.57 4.95
C GLY A 300 5.71 -8.29 4.23
N PRO A 301 4.92 -9.32 3.88
CA PRO A 301 3.61 -9.13 3.31
C PRO A 301 2.64 -8.32 4.19
N SER A 302 2.66 -8.50 5.52
CA SER A 302 1.80 -7.73 6.42
C SER A 302 2.03 -6.22 6.29
N ILE A 303 3.30 -5.79 6.34
CA ILE A 303 3.72 -4.39 6.14
C ILE A 303 3.36 -3.87 4.75
N MET A 304 3.56 -4.68 3.72
CA MET A 304 3.31 -4.28 2.35
C MET A 304 1.81 -4.07 2.07
N LEU A 305 0.95 -4.89 2.66
CA LEU A 305 -0.50 -4.84 2.42
C LEU A 305 -1.19 -3.73 3.21
N LEU A 306 -0.62 -3.23 4.30
CA LEU A 306 -1.20 -2.20 5.15
C LEU A 306 -1.55 -0.89 4.41
N PRO A 307 -0.64 -0.26 3.64
CA PRO A 307 -0.99 0.90 2.82
C PRO A 307 -2.06 0.59 1.78
N VAL A 308 -2.05 -0.63 1.21
CA VAL A 308 -3.07 -1.06 0.24
C VAL A 308 -4.43 -1.22 0.92
N ALA A 309 -4.46 -1.79 2.12
CA ALA A 309 -5.66 -1.95 2.95
C ALA A 309 -6.25 -0.58 3.31
N ALA A 310 -5.39 0.39 3.64
CA ALA A 310 -5.77 1.78 3.84
C ALA A 310 -6.54 2.34 2.63
N THR A 311 -6.11 2.08 1.40
CA THR A 311 -6.84 2.54 0.20
C THR A 311 -8.22 1.91 0.03
N ARG A 312 -8.53 0.80 0.72
CA ARG A 312 -9.84 0.12 0.64
C ARG A 312 -10.87 0.68 1.61
N VAL A 313 -10.44 1.41 2.64
CA VAL A 313 -11.33 1.98 3.68
C VAL A 313 -11.64 3.45 3.46
N ILE A 314 -11.01 4.09 2.47
CA ILE A 314 -11.24 5.49 2.14
C ILE A 314 -11.70 5.64 0.69
N HIS A 315 -12.37 6.76 0.42
CA HIS A 315 -12.86 7.08 -0.91
C HIS A 315 -11.71 7.16 -1.93
N PRO A 316 -11.87 6.66 -3.17
CA PRO A 316 -10.81 6.61 -4.17
C PRO A 316 -10.12 7.95 -4.46
N SER A 317 -10.85 9.07 -4.38
CA SER A 317 -10.29 10.41 -4.58
C SER A 317 -9.22 10.82 -3.55
N ARG A 318 -9.16 10.13 -2.40
CA ARG A 318 -8.22 10.40 -1.30
C ARG A 318 -7.12 9.33 -1.17
N THR A 319 -6.97 8.46 -2.17
CA THR A 319 -6.01 7.33 -2.18
C THR A 319 -4.58 7.78 -1.92
N SER A 320 -4.12 8.86 -2.54
CA SER A 320 -2.74 9.35 -2.37
C SER A 320 -2.46 9.80 -0.94
N SER A 321 -3.43 10.44 -0.28
CA SER A 321 -3.34 10.83 1.13
C SER A 321 -3.30 9.60 2.04
N ALA A 322 -4.14 8.59 1.76
CA ALA A 322 -4.14 7.30 2.47
C ALA A 322 -2.77 6.62 2.44
N LEU A 323 -2.18 6.51 1.24
CA LEU A 323 -0.86 5.91 1.08
C LEU A 323 0.21 6.72 1.82
N GLY A 324 0.20 8.04 1.68
CA GLY A 324 1.19 8.94 2.30
C GLY A 324 1.19 8.84 3.82
N PHE A 325 0.02 8.93 4.45
CA PHE A 325 -0.11 8.79 5.89
C PHE A 325 0.21 7.37 6.38
N SER A 326 -0.08 6.33 5.61
CA SER A 326 0.30 4.95 5.97
C SER A 326 1.82 4.78 6.00
N PHE A 327 2.55 5.35 5.04
CA PHE A 327 4.03 5.32 5.06
C PHE A 327 4.64 6.22 6.13
N PHE A 328 3.98 7.34 6.43
CA PHE A 328 4.34 8.16 7.58
C PHE A 328 4.21 7.36 8.89
N ALA A 329 3.10 6.64 9.08
CA ALA A 329 2.92 5.72 10.21
C ALA A 329 4.02 4.67 10.28
N HIS A 330 4.41 4.05 9.16
CA HIS A 330 5.53 3.10 9.16
C HIS A 330 6.84 3.72 9.62
N SER A 331 7.13 4.96 9.19
CA SER A 331 8.35 5.67 9.58
C SER A 331 8.46 5.84 11.09
N ILE A 332 7.35 6.13 11.78
CA ILE A 332 7.32 6.23 13.25
C ILE A 332 7.74 4.90 13.88
N GLY A 333 7.14 3.78 13.44
CA GLY A 333 7.47 2.45 13.95
C GLY A 333 8.94 2.07 13.69
N TYR A 334 9.46 2.37 12.50
CA TYR A 334 10.84 2.05 12.13
C TYR A 334 11.88 2.83 12.93
N ILE A 335 11.62 4.11 13.23
CA ILE A 335 12.53 4.96 14.02
C ILE A 335 12.54 4.51 15.49
N LEU A 336 11.37 4.21 16.06
CA LEU A 336 11.25 3.87 17.48
C LEU A 336 11.56 2.39 17.79
N GLY A 337 11.50 1.52 16.78
CA GLY A 337 11.76 0.08 16.87
C GLY A 337 13.04 -0.29 17.62
N ALA A 338 14.17 0.24 17.15
CA ALA A 338 15.48 -0.12 17.69
C ALA A 338 15.71 0.44 19.11
N PRO A 339 15.49 1.74 19.39
CA PRO A 339 15.73 2.29 20.73
C PRO A 339 14.88 1.62 21.81
N MET A 340 13.60 1.38 21.55
CA MET A 340 12.72 0.76 22.54
C MET A 340 13.13 -0.69 22.84
N THR A 341 13.45 -1.48 21.82
CA THR A 341 13.89 -2.86 22.04
C THR A 341 15.24 -2.95 22.76
N GLN A 342 16.18 -2.06 22.42
CA GLN A 342 17.44 -1.96 23.16
C GLN A 342 17.22 -1.58 24.63
N HIS A 343 16.32 -0.63 24.91
CA HIS A 343 15.97 -0.26 26.28
C HIS A 343 15.39 -1.45 27.07
N ILE A 344 14.50 -2.26 26.45
CA ILE A 344 13.94 -3.46 27.08
C ILE A 344 15.03 -4.50 27.37
N VAL A 345 15.92 -4.75 26.42
CA VAL A 345 17.03 -5.70 26.59
C VAL A 345 17.98 -5.25 27.69
N GLN A 346 18.31 -3.95 27.75
CA GLN A 346 19.15 -3.37 28.80
C GLN A 346 18.50 -3.47 30.18
N ALA A 347 17.21 -3.15 30.29
CA ALA A 347 16.43 -3.28 31.53
C ALA A 347 16.34 -4.74 32.03
N GLN A 348 16.52 -5.72 31.13
CA GLN A 348 16.49 -7.15 31.43
C GLN A 348 17.91 -7.77 31.49
N HIS A 349 18.94 -6.95 31.76
CA HIS A 349 20.33 -7.41 31.89
C HIS A 349 20.84 -8.19 30.68
N GLY A 350 20.47 -7.76 29.46
CA GLY A 350 20.89 -8.42 28.22
C GLY A 350 20.02 -9.61 27.81
N LYS A 351 18.95 -9.94 28.55
CA LYS A 351 18.01 -10.99 28.15
C LYS A 351 17.03 -10.47 27.09
N TYR A 352 16.91 -11.22 26.01
CA TYR A 352 16.09 -10.86 24.85
C TYR A 352 14.61 -11.29 24.96
N THR A 353 14.28 -12.19 25.89
CA THR A 353 12.95 -12.82 25.97
C THR A 353 11.82 -11.80 26.05
N ALA A 354 11.91 -10.79 26.91
CA ALA A 354 10.87 -9.77 27.06
C ALA A 354 10.70 -8.95 25.77
N ALA A 355 11.79 -8.57 25.10
CA ALA A 355 11.74 -7.84 23.85
C ALA A 355 11.06 -8.67 22.74
N ILE A 356 11.39 -9.96 22.63
CA ILE A 356 10.77 -10.88 21.67
C ILE A 356 9.26 -11.00 21.91
N LEU A 357 8.85 -11.15 23.17
CA LEU A 357 7.44 -11.27 23.54
C LEU A 357 6.65 -10.00 23.21
N VAL A 358 7.21 -8.82 23.52
CA VAL A 358 6.60 -7.53 23.20
C VAL A 358 6.42 -7.38 21.69
N LEU A 359 7.43 -7.72 20.89
CA LEU A 359 7.36 -7.64 19.42
C LEU A 359 6.25 -8.54 18.86
N GLY A 360 6.16 -9.78 19.34
CA GLY A 360 5.09 -10.70 18.96
C GLY A 360 3.71 -10.16 19.33
N LEU A 361 3.56 -9.61 20.54
CA LEU A 361 2.30 -9.02 20.98
C LEU A 361 1.90 -7.80 20.13
N LEU A 362 2.85 -6.94 19.77
CA LEU A 362 2.58 -5.76 18.94
C LEU A 362 2.02 -6.15 17.55
N ASP A 363 2.55 -7.20 16.94
CA ASP A 363 2.02 -7.74 15.68
C ASP A 363 0.60 -8.31 15.85
N ILE A 364 0.35 -9.06 16.93
CA ILE A 364 -0.98 -9.59 17.24
C ILE A 364 -1.99 -8.45 17.46
N VAL A 365 -1.61 -7.42 18.23
CA VAL A 365 -2.47 -6.24 18.47
C VAL A 365 -2.72 -5.49 17.17
N SER A 366 -1.69 -5.33 16.33
CA SER A 366 -1.85 -4.73 15.00
C SER A 366 -2.87 -5.50 14.15
N ALA A 367 -2.75 -6.83 14.10
CA ALA A 367 -3.68 -7.67 13.36
C ALA A 367 -5.10 -7.64 13.95
N ALA A 368 -5.24 -7.54 15.28
CA ALA A 368 -6.53 -7.38 15.94
C ALA A 368 -7.20 -6.05 15.58
N LEU A 369 -6.44 -4.94 15.50
CA LEU A 369 -6.97 -3.65 15.04
C LEU A 369 -7.43 -3.71 13.57
N LEU A 370 -6.71 -4.43 12.71
CA LEU A 370 -7.16 -4.68 11.34
C LEU A 370 -8.41 -5.57 11.29
N LEU A 371 -8.54 -6.54 12.19
CA LEU A 371 -9.75 -7.35 12.31
C LEU A 371 -10.94 -6.49 12.71
N VAL A 372 -10.78 -5.60 13.68
CA VAL A 372 -11.83 -4.61 14.04
C VAL A 372 -12.18 -3.75 12.84
N THR A 373 -11.18 -3.21 12.13
CA THR A 373 -11.40 -2.44 10.90
C THR A 373 -12.20 -3.24 9.87
N ARG A 374 -11.84 -4.50 9.65
CA ARG A 374 -12.55 -5.39 8.73
C ARG A 374 -14.02 -5.54 9.14
N LEU A 375 -14.30 -5.79 10.42
CA LEU A 375 -15.66 -5.96 10.94
C LEU A 375 -16.50 -4.68 10.88
N LEU A 376 -15.88 -3.49 10.95
CA LEU A 376 -16.55 -2.21 10.76
C LEU A 376 -16.91 -1.97 9.28
N VAL A 377 -16.01 -2.33 8.35
CA VAL A 377 -16.23 -2.14 6.92
C VAL A 377 -17.19 -3.18 6.33
N ASP A 378 -17.00 -4.46 6.67
CA ASP A 378 -17.78 -5.58 6.15
C ASP A 378 -17.61 -6.82 7.05
N ARG A 379 -18.73 -7.27 7.65
CA ARG A 379 -18.76 -8.40 8.58
C ARG A 379 -18.49 -9.77 7.93
N ARG A 380 -18.50 -9.88 6.60
CA ARG A 380 -18.25 -11.16 5.92
C ARG A 380 -16.75 -11.37 5.74
N LEU A 381 -16.16 -12.26 6.55
CA LEU A 381 -14.72 -12.47 6.58
C LEU A 381 -14.14 -13.03 5.26
N TRP A 382 -14.88 -13.81 4.48
CA TRP A 382 -14.34 -14.48 3.28
C TRP A 382 -15.32 -14.39 2.10
N VAL A 383 -15.41 -13.22 1.46
CA VAL A 383 -16.12 -13.11 0.17
C VAL A 383 -15.07 -12.86 -0.90
N ALA A 384 -14.79 -13.89 -1.70
CA ALA A 384 -14.05 -13.73 -2.93
C ALA A 384 -14.87 -12.83 -3.87
N ARG A 385 -14.26 -11.76 -4.39
CA ARG A 385 -14.88 -10.86 -5.38
C ARG A 385 -14.20 -11.00 -6.74
#